data_AF-A0A7J9BEC3-F1
#
_entry.id   AF-A0A7J9BEC3-F1
#
_cell.length_a   1.000
_cell.length_b   1.000
_cell.length_c   1.000
_cell.angle_alpha   90.00
_cell.angle_beta   90.00
_cell.angle_gamma   90.00
#
_symmetry.space_group_name_H-M   'P 1'
#
loop_
_entity.id
_entity.type
_entity.pdbx_description
1 polymer ?
#
loop_
_entity_poly.entity_id
_entity_poly.type
_entity_poly.pdbx_seq_one_letter_code
_entity_poly.pdbx_strand_id
1 'polypeptide(L)'
;MFNNAGLIGDGEVRVTDASTDNFKRVFDINVLGGFLGAKYAAKVMVPAKKGCILFSSSISSKISIGLPHAYKASKHGVVGLTKSLAVELGEHGIRVNCISPHATVTPLFQTTTGDVR
;
A
#
# COMPACT_ATOMS: atom_id res chain seq x y z
N MET A 1 2.64 -10.83 -9.79
CA MET A 1 1.70 -9.71 -9.61
C MET A 1 2.46 -8.56 -8.97
N PHE A 2 2.34 -7.36 -9.53
CA PHE A 2 2.84 -6.15 -8.87
C PHE A 2 1.66 -5.25 -8.51
N ASN A 3 1.42 -5.11 -7.21
CA ASN A 3 0.38 -4.25 -6.68
C ASN A 3 0.96 -2.86 -6.35
N ASN A 4 0.80 -1.95 -7.30
CA ASN A 4 1.33 -0.59 -7.23
C ASN A 4 0.27 0.48 -6.96
N ALA A 5 -1.03 0.15 -7.09
CA ALA A 5 -2.09 1.13 -6.93
C ALA A 5 -2.03 1.76 -5.53
N GLY A 6 -2.15 3.09 -5.48
CA GLY A 6 -2.05 3.82 -4.23
C GLY A 6 -2.52 5.26 -4.33
N LEU A 7 -3.03 5.76 -3.22
CA LEU A 7 -3.53 7.11 -3.04
C LEU A 7 -2.99 7.66 -1.71
N ILE A 8 -2.57 8.92 -1.69
CA ILE A 8 -2.15 9.64 -0.48
C ILE A 8 -3.35 10.11 0.34
N GLY A 9 -4.44 10.44 -0.34
CA GLY A 9 -5.65 10.99 0.25
C GLY A 9 -5.55 12.50 0.33
N ASP A 10 -6.53 13.10 0.97
CA ASP A 10 -6.60 14.54 1.13
C ASP A 10 -5.53 15.00 2.15
N GLY A 11 -5.02 16.23 1.99
CA GLY A 11 -3.86 16.78 2.71
C GLY A 11 -4.06 17.05 4.22
N GLU A 12 -5.00 16.36 4.85
CA GLU A 12 -5.39 16.52 6.25
C GLU A 12 -4.34 15.89 7.17
N VAL A 13 -3.38 16.70 7.62
CA VAL A 13 -2.30 16.27 8.52
C VAL A 13 -2.67 16.38 10.00
N ARG A 14 -3.75 17.09 10.34
CA ARG A 14 -4.26 17.20 11.71
C ARG A 14 -5.40 16.22 11.90
N VAL A 15 -5.39 15.51 13.01
CA VAL A 15 -6.45 14.54 13.35
C VAL A 15 -7.82 15.20 13.50
N THR A 16 -7.90 16.45 13.94
CA THR A 16 -9.16 17.20 14.10
C THR A 16 -9.84 17.53 12.78
N ASP A 17 -9.05 17.58 11.70
CA ASP A 17 -9.52 17.98 10.37
C ASP A 17 -9.69 16.74 9.48
N ALA A 18 -9.45 15.53 10.01
CA ALA A 18 -9.44 14.30 9.24
C ALA A 18 -10.85 13.83 8.87
N SER A 19 -11.12 13.74 7.58
CA SER A 19 -12.35 13.17 7.04
C SER A 19 -12.36 11.65 7.16
N THR A 20 -13.46 11.12 7.72
CA THR A 20 -13.67 9.67 7.80
C THR A 20 -13.79 9.03 6.41
N ASP A 21 -14.41 9.73 5.45
CA ASP A 21 -14.59 9.21 4.10
C ASP A 21 -13.27 9.22 3.32
N ASN A 22 -12.44 10.25 3.51
CA ASN A 22 -11.07 10.27 2.99
C ASN A 22 -10.26 9.09 3.56
N PHE A 23 -10.35 8.87 4.88
CA PHE A 23 -9.66 7.76 5.54
C PHE A 23 -10.07 6.40 4.97
N LYS A 24 -11.38 6.15 4.83
CA LYS A 24 -11.92 4.93 4.23
C LYS A 24 -11.44 4.75 2.79
N ARG A 25 -11.56 5.78 1.95
CA ARG A 25 -11.12 5.74 0.54
C ARG A 25 -9.65 5.38 0.40
N VAL A 26 -8.78 5.93 1.25
CA VAL A 26 -7.35 5.59 1.26
C VAL A 26 -7.13 4.12 1.63
N PHE A 27 -7.86 3.60 2.61
CA PHE A 27 -7.80 2.18 2.98
C PHE A 27 -8.36 1.25 1.90
N ASP A 28 -9.47 1.63 1.28
CA ASP A 28 -10.12 0.89 0.21
C ASP A 28 -9.17 0.70 -0.98
N ILE A 29 -8.45 1.75 -1.36
CA ILE A 29 -7.49 1.69 -2.46
C ILE A 29 -6.20 0.98 -2.03
N ASN A 30 -5.56 1.44 -0.97
CA ASN A 30 -4.19 1.02 -0.63
C ASN A 30 -4.15 -0.38 -0.02
N VAL A 31 -5.13 -0.73 0.81
CA VAL A 31 -5.14 -1.98 1.60
C VAL A 31 -6.10 -2.98 1.00
N LEU A 32 -7.39 -2.65 0.91
CA LEU A 32 -8.41 -3.58 0.42
C LEU A 32 -8.17 -3.92 -1.06
N GLY A 33 -7.93 -2.93 -1.92
CA GLY A 33 -7.61 -3.14 -3.32
C GLY A 33 -6.39 -4.04 -3.49
N GLY A 34 -5.38 -3.84 -2.64
CA GLY A 34 -4.20 -4.69 -2.63
C GLY A 34 -4.43 -6.11 -2.18
N PHE A 35 -5.22 -6.29 -1.12
CA PHE A 35 -5.66 -7.59 -0.67
C PHE A 35 -6.47 -8.32 -1.75
N LEU A 36 -7.42 -7.65 -2.40
CA LEU A 36 -8.23 -8.24 -3.47
C LEU A 36 -7.35 -8.69 -4.64
N GLY A 37 -6.42 -7.85 -5.08
CA GLY A 37 -5.47 -8.22 -6.13
C GLY A 37 -4.65 -9.45 -5.75
N ALA A 38 -4.11 -9.50 -4.52
CA ALA A 38 -3.36 -10.65 -4.04
C ALA A 38 -4.22 -11.91 -3.91
N LYS A 39 -5.47 -11.79 -3.41
CA LYS A 39 -6.44 -12.88 -3.31
C LYS A 39 -6.66 -13.55 -4.67
N TYR A 40 -6.90 -12.76 -5.72
CA TYR A 40 -7.14 -13.32 -7.06
C TYR A 40 -5.85 -13.83 -7.70
N ALA A 41 -4.70 -13.20 -7.46
CA ALA A 41 -3.41 -13.73 -7.91
C ALA A 41 -3.09 -15.09 -7.25
N ALA A 42 -3.34 -15.21 -5.95
CA ALA A 42 -3.12 -16.45 -5.19
C ALA A 42 -3.95 -17.61 -5.73
N LYS A 43 -5.23 -17.38 -6.11
CA LYS A 43 -6.08 -18.40 -6.73
C LYS A 43 -5.46 -19.05 -7.97
N VAL A 44 -4.63 -18.31 -8.72
CA VAL A 44 -3.93 -18.82 -9.91
C VAL A 44 -2.56 -19.39 -9.54
N MET A 45 -1.83 -18.72 -8.65
CA MET A 45 -0.45 -19.10 -8.30
C MET A 45 -0.37 -20.36 -7.43
N VAL A 46 -1.36 -20.60 -6.55
CA VAL A 46 -1.35 -21.74 -5.61
C VAL A 46 -1.43 -23.08 -6.34
N PRO A 47 -2.39 -23.32 -7.27
CA PRO A 47 -2.41 -24.55 -8.06
C PRO A 47 -1.15 -24.72 -8.92
N ALA A 48 -0.59 -23.61 -9.42
CA ALA A 48 0.64 -23.62 -10.21
C ALA A 48 1.92 -23.81 -9.38
N LYS A 49 1.84 -23.74 -8.04
CA LYS A 49 2.97 -23.76 -7.09
C LYS A 49 4.13 -22.83 -7.48
N LYS A 50 3.78 -21.69 -8.09
CA LYS A 50 4.76 -20.74 -8.63
C LYS A 50 4.16 -19.35 -8.68
N GLY A 51 4.85 -18.40 -8.08
CA GLY A 51 4.40 -17.02 -8.10
C GLY A 51 5.27 -16.06 -7.31
N CYS A 52 5.05 -14.78 -7.58
CA CYS A 52 5.58 -13.69 -6.80
C CYS A 52 4.54 -12.58 -6.74
N ILE A 53 4.27 -12.08 -5.54
CA ILE A 53 3.42 -10.91 -5.28
C ILE A 53 4.30 -9.82 -4.65
N LEU A 54 4.32 -8.65 -5.26
CA LEU A 54 5.06 -7.49 -4.79
C LEU A 54 4.11 -6.33 -4.53
N PHE A 55 4.20 -5.71 -3.36
CA PHE A 55 3.42 -4.52 -2.99
C PHE A 55 4.28 -3.26 -2.98
N SER A 56 3.67 -2.12 -3.33
CA SER A 56 4.24 -0.78 -3.08
C SER A 56 3.79 -0.26 -1.71
N SER A 57 4.66 -0.37 -0.70
CA SER A 57 4.51 0.31 0.59
C SER A 57 5.04 1.77 0.48
N SER A 58 5.70 2.27 1.51
CA SER A 58 6.26 3.61 1.61
C SER A 58 7.27 3.66 2.75
N ILE A 59 8.25 4.55 2.71
CA ILE A 59 9.10 4.85 3.88
C ILE A 59 8.28 5.28 5.10
N SER A 60 7.08 5.83 4.86
CA SER A 60 6.14 6.25 5.89
C SER A 60 5.54 5.09 6.70
N SER A 61 5.85 3.84 6.34
CA SER A 61 5.58 2.65 7.17
C SER A 61 6.69 2.33 8.18
N LYS A 62 7.78 3.10 8.17
CA LYS A 62 8.92 2.95 9.09
C LYS A 62 9.21 4.20 9.90
N ILE A 63 8.96 5.38 9.34
CA ILE A 63 9.22 6.67 9.99
C ILE A 63 8.00 7.58 9.90
N SER A 64 7.88 8.51 10.86
CA SER A 64 6.85 9.55 10.81
C SER A 64 7.38 10.76 10.06
N ILE A 65 6.68 11.13 9.00
CA ILE A 65 6.87 12.34 8.21
C ILE A 65 5.52 13.05 8.10
N GLY A 66 5.52 14.33 7.68
CA GLY A 66 4.34 15.20 7.57
C GLY A 66 3.32 14.80 6.48
N LEU A 67 3.02 13.51 6.36
CA LEU A 67 2.02 12.95 5.46
C LEU A 67 0.69 12.68 6.22
N PRO A 68 -0.45 12.61 5.50
CA PRO A 68 -1.75 12.32 6.09
C PRO A 68 -1.76 11.03 6.93
N HIS A 69 -2.54 11.03 8.01
CA HIS A 69 -2.67 9.89 8.91
C HIS A 69 -3.18 8.64 8.19
N ALA A 70 -4.20 8.79 7.33
CA ALA A 70 -4.78 7.71 6.53
C ALA A 70 -3.72 7.03 5.65
N TYR A 71 -2.90 7.80 4.96
CA TYR A 71 -1.81 7.26 4.12
C TYR A 71 -0.83 6.44 4.96
N LYS A 72 -0.34 7.02 6.07
CA LYS A 72 0.63 6.35 6.94
C LYS A 72 0.08 5.04 7.48
N ALA A 73 -1.14 5.06 8.03
CA ALA A 73 -1.80 3.88 8.55
C ALA A 73 -2.01 2.83 7.46
N SER A 74 -2.48 3.23 6.28
CA SER A 74 -2.68 2.30 5.17
C SER A 74 -1.37 1.65 4.70
N LYS A 75 -0.24 2.38 4.65
CA LYS A 75 1.05 1.83 4.25
C LYS A 75 1.67 0.90 5.30
N HIS A 76 1.38 1.11 6.59
CA HIS A 76 1.63 0.08 7.62
C HIS A 76 0.75 -1.15 7.41
N GLY A 77 -0.54 -0.95 7.07
CA GLY A 77 -1.46 -2.02 6.70
C GLY A 77 -0.95 -2.88 5.55
N VAL A 78 -0.37 -2.26 4.50
CA VAL A 78 0.28 -2.98 3.39
C VAL A 78 1.47 -3.83 3.87
N VAL A 79 2.30 -3.34 4.79
CA VAL A 79 3.41 -4.13 5.37
C VAL A 79 2.88 -5.32 6.17
N GLY A 80 1.86 -5.10 7.01
CA GLY A 80 1.21 -6.16 7.77
C GLY A 80 0.60 -7.23 6.86
N LEU A 81 -0.15 -6.79 5.84
CA LEU A 81 -0.73 -7.67 4.82
C LEU A 81 0.34 -8.49 4.08
N THR A 82 1.43 -7.84 3.67
CA THR A 82 2.56 -8.50 3.00
C THR A 82 3.11 -9.64 3.86
N LYS A 83 3.36 -9.36 5.15
CA LYS A 83 3.88 -10.37 6.09
C LYS A 83 2.89 -11.53 6.30
N SER A 84 1.61 -11.22 6.48
CA SER A 84 0.56 -12.22 6.65
C SER A 84 0.48 -13.16 5.44
N LEU A 85 0.42 -12.60 4.24
CA LEU A 85 0.37 -13.37 2.99
C LEU A 85 1.66 -14.14 2.70
N ALA A 86 2.82 -13.61 3.11
CA ALA A 86 4.09 -14.31 2.94
C ALA A 86 4.15 -15.61 3.76
N VAL A 87 3.60 -15.59 4.98
CA VAL A 87 3.51 -16.77 5.85
C VAL A 87 2.58 -17.82 5.24
N GLU A 88 1.36 -17.41 4.84
CA GLU A 88 0.37 -18.30 4.22
C GLU A 88 0.90 -18.87 2.90
N LEU A 89 1.20 -18.01 1.92
CA LEU A 89 1.48 -18.44 0.55
C LEU A 89 2.88 -19.05 0.38
N GLY A 90 3.75 -18.90 1.38
CA GLY A 90 5.07 -19.52 1.41
C GLY A 90 5.00 -21.04 1.34
N GLU A 91 3.99 -21.67 1.94
CA GLU A 91 3.78 -23.13 1.90
C GLU A 91 3.52 -23.65 0.47
N HIS A 92 3.07 -22.77 -0.42
CA HIS A 92 2.80 -23.05 -1.82
C HIS A 92 3.94 -22.64 -2.76
N GLY A 93 5.10 -22.23 -2.23
CA GLY A 93 6.25 -21.78 -3.03
C GLY A 93 6.07 -20.39 -3.64
N ILE A 94 5.13 -19.57 -3.13
CA ILE A 94 4.85 -18.23 -3.63
C ILE A 94 5.55 -17.21 -2.73
N ARG A 95 6.34 -16.31 -3.33
CA ARG A 95 7.01 -15.24 -2.58
C ARG A 95 6.11 -14.02 -2.49
N VAL A 96 6.01 -13.43 -1.31
CA VAL A 96 5.28 -12.17 -1.09
C VAL A 96 6.21 -11.16 -0.42
N ASN A 97 6.39 -9.98 -1.02
CA ASN A 97 7.27 -8.93 -0.51
C ASN A 97 6.65 -7.54 -0.74
N CYS A 98 7.25 -6.51 -0.13
CA CYS A 98 6.93 -5.12 -0.43
C CYS A 98 8.21 -4.28 -0.55
N ILE A 99 8.14 -3.23 -1.37
CA ILE A 99 9.15 -2.18 -1.43
C ILE A 99 8.63 -0.91 -0.77
N SER A 100 9.52 -0.14 -0.15
CA SER A 100 9.19 1.11 0.56
C SER A 100 9.94 2.29 -0.06
N PRO A 101 9.43 2.90 -1.14
CA PRO A 101 10.04 4.09 -1.72
C PRO A 101 10.01 5.29 -0.77
N HIS A 102 10.99 6.19 -0.93
CA HIS A 102 10.95 7.55 -0.38
C HIS A 102 10.34 8.51 -1.42
N ALA A 103 10.56 9.82 -1.29
CA ALA A 103 10.26 10.81 -2.33
C ALA A 103 10.82 10.34 -3.68
N THR A 104 9.91 10.10 -4.62
CA THR A 104 10.22 9.61 -5.96
C THR A 104 9.47 10.49 -6.94
N VAL A 105 10.18 11.02 -7.95
CA VAL A 105 9.60 11.92 -8.95
C VAL A 105 8.53 11.18 -9.74
N THR A 106 7.27 11.42 -9.39
CA THR A 106 6.07 10.79 -9.97
C THR A 106 4.92 11.78 -9.91
N PRO A 107 3.88 11.63 -10.76
CA PRO A 107 2.68 12.45 -10.66
C PRO A 107 2.04 12.43 -9.26
N LEU A 108 2.06 11.28 -8.58
CA LEU A 108 1.56 11.15 -7.21
C LEU A 108 2.34 12.00 -6.19
N PHE A 109 3.64 12.19 -6.41
CA PHE A 109 4.45 13.06 -5.54
C PHE A 109 4.17 14.55 -5.84
N GLN A 110 3.94 14.90 -7.10
CA GLN A 110 3.61 16.27 -7.50
C GLN A 110 2.32 16.76 -6.83
N THR A 111 1.31 15.89 -6.66
CA THR A 111 0.08 16.26 -5.93
C THR A 111 0.31 16.63 -4.46
N THR A 112 1.45 16.26 -3.86
CA THR A 112 1.78 16.61 -2.47
C THR A 112 2.61 17.88 -2.32
N THR A 113 3.23 18.37 -3.39
CA THR A 113 4.14 19.53 -3.33
C THR A 113 3.46 20.85 -3.68
N GLY A 114 2.17 20.82 -4.04
CA GLY A 114 1.54 21.92 -4.79
C GLY A 114 2.19 22.02 -6.17
N ASP A 115 1.51 22.60 -7.16
CA ASP A 115 2.15 22.87 -8.44
C ASP A 115 3.33 23.84 -8.23
N VAL A 116 4.53 23.31 -8.06
CA VAL A 116 5.77 24.07 -8.22
C VAL A 116 5.99 24.16 -9.73
N ARG A 117 5.37 25.17 -10.33
CA ARG A 117 5.84 25.72 -11.61
C ARG A 117 7.12 26.51 -11.39
#